data_AF-A0A536Z0I9-F1
#
_entry.id   AF-A0A536Z0I9-F1
#
_cell.length_a   1.000
_cell.length_b   1.000
_cell.length_c   1.000
_cell.angle_alpha   90.00
_cell.angle_beta   90.00
_cell.angle_gamma   90.00
#
_symmetry.space_group_name_H-M   'P 1'
#
loop_
_entity.id
_entity.type
_entity.pdbx_description
1 polymer ?
#
loop_
_entity_poly.entity_id
_entity_poly.type
_entity_poly.pdbx_seq_one_letter_code
_entity_poly.pdbx_strand_id
1 'polypeptide(L)'
;MRTICGLVRYFHSKRILMPFGAAAILATATAAWAVAPTSVFEIDGDVFDDPTSTTADWNTLNGDCSAPGGGSVGSAGGSNTRTCIASEDPPRIFTQGGSKDPLDISQWHWKAADTVPDKDTITHGYAASYTAIPGAAAISSGNKVVVIGGDRFAVN
;
A
#
# COMPACT_ATOMS: atom_id res chain seq x y z
N MET A 1 24.24 -79.39 -16.26
CA MET A 1 24.88 -78.06 -16.20
C MET A 1 23.82 -77.05 -15.78
N ARG A 2 24.07 -76.35 -14.67
CA ARG A 2 23.17 -75.40 -14.02
C ARG A 2 23.15 -74.06 -14.76
N THR A 3 21.99 -73.41 -14.87
CA THR A 3 21.94 -71.95 -14.79
C THR A 3 20.59 -71.46 -14.28
N ILE A 4 20.69 -70.44 -13.43
CA ILE A 4 19.76 -69.99 -12.39
C ILE A 4 18.76 -68.97 -12.95
N CYS A 5 17.52 -69.00 -12.45
CA CYS A 5 16.46 -68.01 -12.68
C CYS A 5 16.89 -66.58 -12.30
N GLY A 6 16.65 -65.62 -13.20
CA GLY A 6 16.69 -64.18 -12.89
C GLY A 6 15.29 -63.58 -13.00
N LEU A 7 14.65 -63.33 -11.86
CA LEU A 7 13.35 -62.67 -11.79
C LEU A 7 13.56 -61.14 -11.80
N VAL A 8 13.45 -60.51 -12.97
CA VAL A 8 13.49 -59.04 -13.08
C VAL A 8 12.12 -58.49 -12.70
N ARG A 9 12.00 -57.92 -11.50
CA ARG A 9 10.80 -57.15 -11.11
C ARG A 9 10.92 -55.73 -11.68
N TYR A 10 10.07 -55.42 -12.66
CA TYR A 10 9.90 -54.08 -13.19
C TYR A 10 9.07 -53.24 -12.21
N PHE A 11 9.73 -52.48 -11.34
CA PHE A 11 9.04 -51.51 -10.49
C PHE A 11 8.66 -50.30 -11.34
N HIS A 12 7.36 -50.13 -11.59
CA HIS A 12 6.79 -48.92 -12.19
C HIS A 12 7.00 -47.72 -11.24
N SER A 13 8.14 -47.03 -11.37
CA SER A 13 8.46 -45.83 -10.62
C SER A 13 7.70 -44.62 -11.20
N LYS A 14 6.41 -44.48 -10.88
CA LYS A 14 5.66 -43.25 -11.12
C LYS A 14 5.47 -42.39 -9.86
N ARG A 15 5.99 -42.82 -8.71
CA ARG A 15 5.74 -42.18 -7.41
C ARG A 15 6.88 -41.29 -6.87
N ILE A 16 8.01 -41.20 -7.57
CA ILE A 16 9.18 -40.44 -7.10
C ILE A 16 9.31 -39.05 -7.79
N LEU A 17 8.50 -38.76 -8.81
CA LEU A 17 8.61 -37.49 -9.54
C LEU A 17 7.84 -36.32 -8.92
N MET A 18 7.01 -36.55 -7.89
CA MET A 18 6.14 -35.53 -7.31
C MET A 18 6.81 -34.58 -6.29
N PRO A 19 7.75 -35.00 -5.42
CA PRO A 19 8.35 -34.09 -4.43
C PRO A 19 9.41 -33.13 -5.03
N PHE A 20 10.03 -33.48 -6.16
CA PHE A 20 11.03 -32.63 -6.81
C PHE A 20 10.41 -31.45 -7.57
N GLY A 21 9.19 -31.59 -8.09
CA GLY A 21 8.50 -30.52 -8.81
C GLY A 21 8.12 -29.35 -7.90
N ALA A 22 7.62 -29.62 -6.69
CA ALA A 22 7.25 -28.57 -5.74
C ALA A 22 8.48 -27.81 -5.21
N ALA A 23 9.58 -28.51 -4.93
CA ALA A 23 10.84 -27.89 -4.49
C ALA A 23 11.47 -27.02 -5.59
N ALA A 24 11.40 -27.44 -6.86
CA ALA A 24 11.89 -26.66 -7.99
C ALA A 24 11.08 -25.37 -8.22
N ILE A 25 9.78 -25.39 -8.00
CA ILE A 25 8.92 -24.19 -8.14
C ILE A 25 9.21 -23.18 -7.01
N LEU A 26 9.38 -23.66 -5.77
CA LEU A 26 9.70 -22.79 -4.63
C LEU A 26 11.10 -22.16 -4.74
N ALA A 27 12.06 -22.87 -5.35
CA ALA A 27 13.42 -22.35 -5.61
C ALA A 27 13.47 -21.23 -6.66
N THR A 28 12.41 -21.08 -7.48
CA THR A 28 12.29 -19.99 -8.47
C THR A 28 11.45 -18.82 -7.99
N ALA A 29 10.94 -18.86 -6.75
CA ALA A 29 10.19 -17.75 -6.18
C ALA A 29 11.14 -16.57 -5.92
N THR A 30 11.17 -15.61 -6.84
CA THR A 30 11.83 -14.33 -6.63
C THR A 30 10.99 -13.51 -5.66
N ALA A 31 11.55 -13.19 -4.49
CA ALA A 31 10.98 -12.17 -3.63
C ALA A 31 11.10 -10.82 -4.35
N ALA A 32 9.97 -10.24 -4.77
CA ALA A 32 9.92 -8.86 -5.19
C ALA A 32 9.88 -7.99 -3.93
N TRP A 33 10.95 -7.23 -3.69
CA TRP A 33 10.97 -6.26 -2.62
C TRP A 33 10.14 -5.05 -3.06
N ALA A 34 9.21 -4.63 -2.21
CA ALA A 34 8.52 -3.37 -2.41
C ALA A 34 9.58 -2.25 -2.40
N VAL A 35 9.63 -1.50 -3.49
CA VAL A 35 10.51 -0.36 -3.63
C VAL A 35 9.76 0.86 -3.12
N ALA A 36 10.24 1.44 -2.02
CA ALA A 36 9.72 2.70 -1.54
C ALA A 36 10.06 3.82 -2.54
N PRO A 37 9.14 4.75 -2.84
CA PRO A 37 9.37 5.84 -3.77
C PRO A 37 10.21 6.99 -3.18
N THR A 38 11.21 6.67 -2.34
CA THR A 38 12.00 7.63 -1.55
C THR A 38 12.82 8.62 -2.38
N SER A 39 12.88 8.48 -3.70
CA SER A 39 13.44 9.51 -4.59
C SER A 39 12.48 10.64 -4.95
N VAL A 40 11.18 10.45 -4.71
CA VAL A 40 10.13 11.42 -5.09
C VAL A 40 9.23 11.79 -3.93
N PHE A 41 9.12 10.93 -2.91
CA PHE A 41 8.21 11.12 -1.79
C PHE A 41 8.69 10.36 -0.55
N GLU A 42 8.46 10.94 0.62
CA GLU A 42 8.89 10.38 1.90
C GLU A 42 7.86 9.38 2.44
N ILE A 43 8.34 8.24 2.93
CA ILE A 43 7.53 7.18 3.55
C ILE A 43 8.29 6.71 4.79
N ASP A 44 8.42 7.60 5.77
CA ASP A 44 9.21 7.41 6.99
C ASP A 44 8.35 7.29 8.26
N GLY A 45 7.05 7.62 8.15
CA GLY A 45 6.06 7.36 9.19
C GLY A 45 5.56 8.60 9.92
N ASP A 46 5.92 9.80 9.45
CA ASP A 46 5.26 11.02 9.86
C ASP A 46 4.76 11.83 8.65
N VAL A 47 4.42 13.09 8.88
CA VAL A 47 3.71 13.98 7.93
C VAL A 47 4.50 15.26 7.70
N PHE A 48 5.59 15.45 8.45
CA PHE A 48 6.38 16.65 8.46
C PHE A 48 7.59 16.51 7.53
N ASP A 49 7.58 17.36 6.50
CA ASP A 49 8.75 17.60 5.63
C ASP A 49 10.07 17.69 6.42
N ASP A 50 11.01 16.79 6.13
CA ASP A 50 12.35 16.82 6.72
C ASP A 50 13.14 18.02 6.14
N PRO A 51 13.61 18.97 6.97
CA PRO A 51 14.33 20.15 6.48
C PRO A 51 15.68 19.83 5.82
N THR A 52 16.19 18.60 5.98
CA THR A 52 17.42 18.11 5.37
C THR A 52 17.19 17.37 4.06
N SER A 53 15.94 17.09 3.73
CA SER A 53 15.52 16.42 2.51
C SER A 53 14.95 17.40 1.50
N THR A 54 14.98 17.00 0.23
CA THR A 54 14.35 17.75 -0.86
C THR A 54 13.14 17.01 -1.43
N THR A 55 12.81 15.83 -0.89
CA THR A 55 11.62 15.08 -1.25
C THR A 55 10.43 15.57 -0.46
N ALA A 56 9.26 15.51 -1.07
CA ALA A 56 8.04 15.99 -0.44
C ALA A 56 7.45 14.96 0.53
N ASP A 57 6.77 15.46 1.56
CA ASP A 57 5.98 14.66 2.49
C ASP A 57 4.48 15.03 2.49
N TRP A 58 3.66 14.38 3.30
CA TRP A 58 2.21 14.50 3.33
C TRP A 58 1.73 15.93 3.61
N ASN A 59 2.38 16.68 4.51
CA ASN A 59 2.00 18.07 4.79
C ASN A 59 2.09 18.97 3.56
N THR A 60 2.99 18.67 2.62
CA THR A 60 3.16 19.45 1.40
C THR A 60 1.93 19.32 0.50
N LEU A 61 1.10 18.28 0.70
CA LEU A 61 -0.11 18.00 -0.05
C LEU A 61 -1.36 18.73 0.48
N ASN A 62 -1.26 19.45 1.61
CA ASN A 62 -2.34 20.17 2.32
C ASN A 62 -2.90 21.40 1.59
N GLY A 63 -3.26 21.30 0.32
CA GLY A 63 -3.93 22.39 -0.42
C GLY A 63 -5.30 22.77 0.15
N ASP A 64 -6.21 23.25 -0.70
CA ASP A 64 -7.60 23.42 -0.31
C ASP A 64 -8.30 22.06 -0.20
N CYS A 65 -8.11 21.38 0.93
CA CYS A 65 -8.62 20.03 1.20
C CYS A 65 -10.13 19.99 1.54
N SER A 66 -10.86 21.07 1.25
CA SER A 66 -12.29 21.23 1.55
C SER A 66 -13.22 20.46 0.58
N ALA A 67 -12.69 19.89 -0.51
CA ALA A 67 -13.45 19.08 -1.45
C ALA A 67 -12.62 17.94 -2.06
N PRO A 68 -13.22 16.77 -2.40
CA PRO A 68 -12.57 15.76 -3.23
C PRO A 68 -12.15 16.38 -4.56
N GLY A 69 -10.84 16.38 -4.85
CA GLY A 69 -10.28 17.14 -5.98
C GLY A 69 -9.69 18.51 -5.62
N GLY A 70 -9.47 18.79 -4.32
CA GLY A 70 -8.87 19.98 -3.73
C GLY A 70 -7.40 20.29 -4.08
N GLY A 71 -7.00 20.04 -5.33
CA GLY A 71 -5.71 20.42 -5.89
C GLY A 71 -5.91 21.40 -7.04
N SER A 72 -5.87 22.71 -6.78
CA SER A 72 -5.73 23.68 -7.88
C SER A 72 -4.34 23.59 -8.52
N VAL A 73 -4.29 23.88 -9.82
CA VAL A 73 -3.12 23.79 -10.73
C VAL A 73 -1.89 24.48 -10.12
N GLY A 74 -0.87 23.69 -9.70
CA GLY A 74 0.35 24.25 -9.10
C GLY A 74 1.14 23.37 -8.11
N SER A 75 1.05 22.03 -8.19
CA SER A 75 2.17 21.13 -7.85
C SER A 75 2.87 21.29 -6.48
N ALA A 76 2.17 21.52 -5.37
CA ALA A 76 2.91 21.55 -4.10
C ALA A 76 3.52 20.17 -3.76
N GLY A 77 4.71 20.24 -3.17
CA GLY A 77 5.65 19.12 -3.07
C GLY A 77 6.26 18.66 -4.40
N GLY A 78 6.15 19.43 -5.50
CA GLY A 78 6.67 19.02 -6.82
C GLY A 78 5.82 17.95 -7.54
N SER A 79 4.60 17.70 -7.08
CA SER A 79 3.69 16.71 -7.66
C SER A 79 3.20 17.10 -9.06
N ASN A 80 3.04 16.14 -9.98
CA ASN A 80 2.41 16.39 -11.28
C ASN A 80 0.90 16.68 -11.12
N THR A 81 0.25 15.98 -10.19
CA THR A 81 -1.16 16.17 -9.80
C THR A 81 -1.35 15.63 -8.38
N ARG A 82 -2.35 16.13 -7.67
CA ARG A 82 -2.70 15.69 -6.33
C ARG A 82 -4.17 15.91 -6.00
N THR A 83 -4.64 15.22 -4.97
CA THR A 83 -5.90 15.47 -4.28
C THR A 83 -5.70 15.29 -2.78
N CYS A 84 -6.48 16.03 -1.99
CA CYS A 84 -6.61 15.81 -0.57
C CYS A 84 -8.09 15.93 -0.16
N ILE A 85 -8.45 15.26 0.93
CA ILE A 85 -9.77 15.32 1.55
C ILE A 85 -9.53 15.49 3.04
N ALA A 86 -10.01 16.60 3.61
CA ALA A 86 -10.02 16.80 5.04
C ALA A 86 -11.16 16.01 5.70
N SER A 87 -10.93 15.56 6.93
CA SER A 87 -12.00 15.10 7.80
C SER A 87 -12.99 16.23 8.05
N GLU A 88 -14.25 15.85 8.24
CA GLU A 88 -15.27 16.77 8.73
C GLU A 88 -15.00 17.16 10.18
N ASP A 89 -15.47 18.35 10.53
CA ASP A 89 -15.44 18.89 11.89
C ASP A 89 -16.88 19.19 12.35
N PRO A 90 -17.44 18.44 13.32
CA PRO A 90 -16.83 17.32 14.04
C PRO A 90 -16.77 16.03 13.19
N PRO A 91 -15.83 15.11 13.47
CA PRO A 91 -15.68 13.88 12.70
C PRO A 91 -16.93 13.00 12.81
N ARG A 92 -17.22 12.20 11.77
CA ARG A 92 -18.31 11.23 11.79
C ARG A 92 -17.80 9.83 12.09
N ILE A 93 -18.57 9.08 12.88
CA ILE A 93 -18.27 7.69 13.22
C ILE A 93 -19.36 6.75 12.74
N PHE A 94 -18.93 5.55 12.35
CA PHE A 94 -19.84 4.44 12.12
C PHE A 94 -20.23 3.82 13.47
N THR A 95 -21.52 3.59 13.67
CA THR A 95 -22.06 3.24 15.00
C THR A 95 -22.44 1.77 15.17
N GLN A 96 -22.38 0.98 14.10
CA GLN A 96 -22.89 -0.38 14.12
C GLN A 96 -21.75 -1.42 14.13
N GLY A 97 -21.91 -2.46 14.94
CA GLY A 97 -21.02 -3.63 14.95
C GLY A 97 -21.61 -4.79 14.14
N GLY A 98 -20.75 -5.68 13.63
CA GLY A 98 -21.14 -6.97 13.04
C GLY A 98 -21.27 -7.02 11.52
N SER A 99 -21.16 -5.89 10.81
CA SER A 99 -21.29 -5.81 9.35
C SER A 99 -19.92 -5.84 8.64
N LYS A 100 -19.11 -6.89 8.85
CA LYS A 100 -17.89 -7.11 8.03
C LYS A 100 -18.20 -7.73 6.65
N ASP A 101 -19.48 -7.91 6.33
CA ASP A 101 -19.98 -8.46 5.08
C ASP A 101 -20.63 -7.36 4.19
N PRO A 102 -20.73 -7.59 2.86
CA PRO A 102 -21.31 -6.65 1.89
C PRO A 102 -22.85 -6.64 1.97
N LEU A 103 -23.38 -6.37 3.15
CA LEU A 103 -24.80 -6.10 3.31
C LEU A 103 -25.07 -4.74 2.71
N ASP A 104 -25.96 -4.70 1.71
CA ASP A 104 -26.47 -3.46 1.14
C ASP A 104 -27.28 -2.74 2.21
N ILE A 105 -26.61 -1.83 2.93
CA ILE A 105 -27.23 -1.02 3.96
C ILE A 105 -27.96 0.13 3.28
N SER A 106 -29.28 -0.02 3.17
CA SER A 106 -30.18 1.03 2.65
C SER A 106 -30.15 2.32 3.49
N GLN A 107 -29.49 2.31 4.66
CA GLN A 107 -29.26 3.46 5.52
C GLN A 107 -27.81 3.47 5.99
N TRP A 108 -27.09 4.56 5.71
CA TRP A 108 -25.74 4.75 6.21
C TRP A 108 -25.79 5.09 7.71
N HIS A 109 -25.30 4.19 8.57
CA HIS A 109 -25.35 4.31 10.04
C HIS A 109 -24.19 5.13 10.63
N TRP A 110 -24.02 6.36 10.15
CA TRP A 110 -23.10 7.33 10.72
C TRP A 110 -23.79 8.31 11.68
N LYS A 111 -23.04 8.82 12.65
CA LYS A 111 -23.43 9.99 13.45
C LYS A 111 -22.23 10.92 13.61
N ALA A 112 -22.49 12.17 13.99
CA ALA A 112 -21.43 13.05 14.49
C ALA A 112 -20.83 12.43 15.76
N ALA A 113 -19.51 12.42 15.83
CA ALA A 113 -18.76 11.96 17.00
C ALA A 113 -19.24 12.69 18.26
N ASP A 114 -19.55 11.93 19.30
CA ASP A 114 -19.78 12.41 20.66
C ASP A 114 -18.47 12.41 21.46
N THR A 115 -17.71 11.32 21.39
CA THR A 115 -16.35 11.23 21.93
C THR A 115 -15.57 10.19 21.14
N VAL A 116 -14.62 10.65 20.34
CA VAL A 116 -13.68 9.77 19.63
C VAL A 116 -12.33 9.99 20.26
N PRO A 117 -11.66 8.95 20.77
CA PRO A 117 -10.26 9.08 21.16
C PRO A 117 -9.47 9.59 19.97
N ASP A 118 -8.76 10.69 20.15
CA ASP A 118 -8.00 11.40 19.10
C ASP A 118 -7.05 10.48 18.30
N LYS A 119 -6.58 9.39 18.92
CA LYS A 119 -5.71 8.39 18.31
C LYS A 119 -6.29 7.68 17.07
N ASP A 120 -7.61 7.66 16.93
CA ASP A 120 -8.30 6.96 15.84
C ASP A 120 -8.81 7.94 14.77
N THR A 121 -8.60 9.25 14.97
CA THR A 121 -9.08 10.29 14.05
C THR A 121 -8.07 10.50 12.93
N ILE A 122 -8.45 10.11 11.72
CA ILE A 122 -7.77 10.49 10.49
C ILE A 122 -8.16 11.94 10.18
N THR A 123 -7.18 12.83 10.02
CA THR A 123 -7.45 14.25 9.77
C THR A 123 -7.50 14.57 8.28
N HIS A 124 -6.74 13.88 7.46
CA HIS A 124 -6.73 14.03 6.01
C HIS A 124 -6.38 12.72 5.29
N GLY A 125 -6.93 12.56 4.09
CA GLY A 125 -6.50 11.56 3.11
C GLY A 125 -5.90 12.23 1.87
N TYR A 126 -4.83 11.67 1.33
CA TYR A 126 -4.05 12.23 0.22
C TYR A 126 -3.85 11.22 -0.90
N ALA A 127 -3.77 11.74 -2.12
CA ALA A 127 -3.14 11.05 -3.22
C ALA A 127 -2.39 12.04 -4.13
N ALA A 128 -1.20 11.65 -4.59
CA ALA A 128 -0.39 12.47 -5.49
C ALA A 128 0.34 11.61 -6.52
N SER A 129 0.72 12.22 -7.66
CA SER A 129 1.54 11.56 -8.67
C SER A 129 2.82 12.31 -8.96
N TYR A 130 3.87 11.54 -9.26
CA TYR A 130 5.21 12.03 -9.53
C TYR A 130 5.79 11.35 -10.78
N THR A 131 6.81 11.98 -11.35
CA THR A 131 7.66 11.36 -12.35
C THR A 131 8.99 11.05 -11.68
N ALA A 132 9.42 9.79 -11.68
CA ALA A 132 10.67 9.39 -11.06
C ALA A 132 11.87 10.11 -11.69
N ILE A 133 12.76 10.61 -10.85
CA ILE A 133 14.00 11.31 -11.22
C ILE A 133 15.16 10.30 -11.10
N PRO A 134 16.21 10.36 -11.93
CA PRO A 134 17.38 9.51 -11.76
C PRO A 134 17.99 9.72 -10.36
N GLY A 135 18.01 8.68 -9.52
CA GLY A 135 18.53 8.78 -8.15
C GLY A 135 17.94 7.77 -7.17
N ALA A 136 16.71 7.30 -7.37
CA ALA A 136 16.25 6.10 -6.67
C ALA A 136 16.95 4.87 -7.25
N ALA A 137 17.65 4.12 -6.42
CA ALA A 137 18.29 2.86 -6.81
C ALA A 137 17.30 1.81 -7.36
N ALA A 138 15.99 2.07 -7.29
CA ALA A 138 14.98 1.06 -7.48
C ALA A 138 13.75 1.51 -8.31
N ILE A 139 13.67 2.77 -8.75
CA ILE A 139 12.66 3.24 -9.71
C ILE A 139 13.37 3.90 -10.90
N SER A 140 13.19 3.36 -12.10
CA SER A 140 13.75 3.94 -13.31
C SER A 140 13.24 5.36 -13.55
N SER A 141 14.14 6.25 -13.95
CA SER A 141 13.79 7.62 -14.36
C SER A 141 12.67 7.63 -15.41
N GLY A 142 11.75 8.57 -15.30
CA GLY A 142 10.60 8.72 -16.20
C GLY A 142 9.38 7.87 -15.84
N ASN A 143 9.51 6.89 -14.94
CA ASN A 143 8.37 6.11 -14.46
C ASN A 143 7.36 7.00 -13.72
N LYS A 144 6.07 6.68 -13.85
CA LYS A 144 5.02 7.32 -13.07
C LYS A 144 4.88 6.64 -11.72
N VAL A 145 4.87 7.45 -10.67
CA VAL A 145 4.71 7.01 -9.28
C VAL A 145 3.44 7.63 -8.75
N VAL A 146 2.62 6.85 -8.05
CA VAL A 146 1.45 7.32 -7.33
C VAL A 146 1.64 7.00 -5.87
N VAL A 147 1.42 7.99 -5.01
CA VAL A 147 1.46 7.86 -3.55
C VAL A 147 0.07 8.14 -3.00
N ILE A 148 -0.35 7.35 -2.02
CA ILE A 148 -1.67 7.44 -1.38
C ILE A 148 -1.45 7.20 0.11
N GLY A 149 -2.03 8.03 0.96
CA GLY A 149 -1.85 7.97 2.40
C GLY A 149 -2.78 8.91 3.15
N GLY A 150 -2.47 9.14 4.42
CA GLY A 150 -3.28 9.98 5.30
C GLY A 150 -2.59 10.17 6.64
N ASP A 151 -3.01 11.22 7.35
CA ASP A 151 -2.46 11.58 8.66
C ASP A 151 -3.44 11.21 9.78
N ARG A 152 -2.94 11.23 11.02
CA ARG A 152 -3.72 11.01 12.23
C ARG A 152 -3.48 12.16 13.19
N PHE A 153 -4.49 12.51 13.97
CA PHE A 153 -4.36 13.61 14.92
C PHE A 153 -3.35 13.31 16.05
N ALA A 154 -3.26 12.07 16.53
CA ALA A 154 -2.35 11.70 17.61
C ALA A 154 -1.44 10.51 17.27
N VAL A 155 -0.19 10.59 17.71
CA VAL A 155 0.83 9.54 17.62
C VAL A 155 0.90 8.85 18.99
N ASN A 156 0.76 7.52 19.03
CA ASN A 156 0.90 6.75 20.28
C ASN A 156 2.33 6.23 20.46
#